data_AF-A0A0S7BCM5-F1
#
_entry.id   AF-A0A0S7BCM5-F1
#
_cell.length_a   1.000
_cell.length_b   1.000
_cell.length_c   1.000
_cell.angle_alpha   90.00
_cell.angle_beta   90.00
_cell.angle_gamma   90.00
#
_symmetry.space_group_name_H-M   'P 1'
#
loop_
_entity.id
_entity.type
_entity.pdbx_description
1 polymer ?
#
loop_
_entity_poly.entity_id
_entity_poly.type
_entity_poly.pdbx_seq_one_letter_code
_entity_poly.pdbx_strand_id
1 'polypeptide(L)'
;MNFGFFDDAHREYVITDPLIPVKWINSIGTPAFGGFVDHTGGALICTGDPRLDRITQYISQLPDSDFKGETLYLRMHSGDGRLIFSPFFVPTLTPMDHFECSVGQGYSRWRTEVEGLCCEVTVFIPLDAPVEIRDVSITNLRDDTVEVDAVPVVEYAYPDGLQFHTADHSPLPMQSSAQTLDGRTVLLQSPATSRERPVNYFTASVTNSSFETDRRAFLGANGYGSWQHPLALEDAELGNHQMLREDAIAALLLRLGALPPGESTRFATLLGRAADLQDARPIIQRYSRLEVIDAALIGLARP
;
A
#
# COMPACT_ATOMS: atom_id res chain seq x y z
N MET A 1 -5.27 -26.81 -15.36
CA MET A 1 -5.30 -25.33 -15.36
C MET A 1 -3.93 -24.87 -14.94
N ASN A 2 -3.38 -23.88 -15.62
CA ASN A 2 -2.09 -23.28 -15.28
C ASN A 2 -2.32 -21.80 -15.04
N PHE A 3 -1.89 -21.29 -13.88
CA PHE A 3 -2.11 -19.91 -13.44
C PHE A 3 -0.83 -19.05 -13.52
N GLY A 4 0.24 -19.62 -14.09
CA GLY A 4 1.53 -18.98 -14.16
C GLY A 4 2.62 -19.83 -14.78
N PHE A 5 3.88 -19.39 -14.68
CA PHE A 5 5.04 -20.15 -15.13
C PHE A 5 6.30 -19.71 -14.38
N PHE A 6 7.34 -20.55 -14.41
CA PHE A 6 8.66 -20.19 -13.92
C PHE A 6 9.42 -19.40 -14.98
N ASP A 7 9.92 -18.23 -14.59
CA ASP A 7 10.92 -17.48 -15.34
C ASP A 7 12.29 -17.72 -14.72
N ASP A 8 12.99 -18.73 -15.23
CA ASP A 8 14.31 -19.12 -14.72
C ASP A 8 15.38 -18.05 -14.94
N ALA A 9 15.23 -17.20 -15.95
CA ALA A 9 16.20 -16.14 -16.26
C ALA A 9 16.18 -15.04 -15.19
N HIS A 10 14.97 -14.70 -14.72
CA HIS A 10 14.77 -13.71 -13.65
C HIS A 10 14.66 -14.34 -12.25
N ARG A 11 14.58 -15.68 -12.16
CA ARG A 11 14.36 -16.45 -10.92
C ARG A 11 13.04 -16.07 -10.25
N GLU A 12 12.01 -15.88 -11.07
CA GLU A 12 10.68 -15.46 -10.67
C GLU A 12 9.65 -16.55 -10.97
N TYR A 13 8.57 -16.60 -10.20
CA TYR A 13 7.34 -17.27 -10.63
C TYR A 13 6.33 -16.22 -11.06
N VAL A 14 5.87 -16.30 -12.31
CA VAL A 14 4.97 -15.31 -12.92
C VAL A 14 3.54 -15.82 -12.84
N ILE A 15 2.66 -15.08 -12.16
CA ILE A 15 1.22 -15.33 -12.06
C ILE A 15 0.51 -14.46 -13.09
N THR A 16 -0.30 -15.05 -13.97
CA THR A 16 -0.93 -14.34 -15.11
C THR A 16 -2.43 -14.14 -14.96
N ASP A 17 -3.02 -14.62 -13.87
CA ASP A 17 -4.45 -14.51 -13.57
C ASP A 17 -4.61 -14.15 -12.09
N PRO A 18 -5.35 -13.09 -11.74
CA PRO A 18 -5.57 -12.75 -10.33
C PRO A 18 -6.52 -13.73 -9.62
N LEU A 19 -7.35 -14.48 -10.36
CA LEU A 19 -8.38 -15.41 -9.86
C LEU A 19 -7.84 -16.84 -9.74
N ILE A 20 -6.77 -17.00 -8.97
CA ILE A 20 -6.19 -18.31 -8.67
C ILE A 20 -6.96 -19.04 -7.54
N PRO A 21 -6.83 -20.38 -7.41
CA PRO A 21 -7.63 -21.17 -6.48
C PRO A 21 -7.42 -20.86 -4.98
N VAL A 22 -6.29 -20.24 -4.63
CA VAL A 22 -5.96 -19.77 -3.28
C VAL A 22 -4.92 -18.66 -3.40
N LYS A 23 -4.97 -17.63 -2.56
CA LYS A 23 -3.96 -16.58 -2.56
C LYS A 23 -2.56 -17.14 -2.38
N TRP A 24 -1.68 -16.82 -3.32
CA TRP A 24 -0.26 -17.11 -3.22
C TRP A 24 0.45 -15.90 -2.64
N ILE A 25 1.42 -16.17 -1.77
CA ILE A 25 2.13 -15.14 -1.03
C ILE A 25 3.62 -15.21 -1.32
N ASN A 26 4.29 -14.07 -1.18
CA ASN A 26 5.73 -13.97 -1.15
C ASN A 26 6.19 -13.39 0.18
N SER A 27 7.26 -13.96 0.75
CA SER A 27 7.86 -13.41 1.96
C SER A 27 8.80 -12.25 1.61
N ILE A 28 8.67 -11.15 2.34
CA ILE A 28 9.49 -9.95 2.17
C ILE A 28 10.09 -9.50 3.51
N GLY A 29 11.30 -8.96 3.45
CA GLY A 29 12.01 -8.39 4.60
C GLY A 29 12.90 -9.36 5.36
N THR A 30 13.10 -9.04 6.63
CA THR A 30 14.05 -9.71 7.54
C THR A 30 13.32 -10.22 8.79
N PRO A 31 13.94 -11.08 9.61
CA PRO A 31 13.33 -11.50 10.88
C PRO A 31 12.98 -10.35 11.84
N ALA A 32 13.64 -9.18 11.71
CA ALA A 32 13.38 -8.02 12.55
C ALA A 32 12.23 -7.14 12.03
N PHE A 33 12.01 -7.12 10.71
CA PHE A 33 10.98 -6.31 10.07
C PHE A 33 10.59 -6.96 8.74
N GLY A 34 9.31 -7.31 8.60
CA GLY A 34 8.78 -7.86 7.37
C GLY A 34 7.54 -8.72 7.57
N GLY A 35 7.32 -9.62 6.62
CA GLY A 35 6.16 -10.49 6.60
C GLY A 35 5.92 -11.03 5.20
N PHE A 36 4.73 -10.84 4.65
CA PHE A 36 4.41 -11.30 3.30
C PHE A 36 3.47 -10.36 2.55
N VAL A 37 3.50 -10.48 1.23
CA VAL A 37 2.55 -9.86 0.31
C VAL A 37 1.86 -10.94 -0.53
N ASP A 38 0.55 -10.85 -0.69
CA ASP A 38 -0.24 -11.72 -1.56
C ASP A 38 -0.19 -11.26 -3.02
N HIS A 39 -0.51 -12.14 -3.98
CA HIS A 39 -0.45 -11.85 -5.41
C HIS A 39 -1.40 -10.73 -5.87
N THR A 40 -2.27 -10.22 -5.00
CA THR A 40 -3.18 -9.09 -5.22
C THR A 40 -2.84 -7.91 -4.31
N GLY A 41 -1.57 -7.78 -3.90
CA GLY A 41 -1.02 -6.59 -3.24
C GLY A 41 -1.37 -6.41 -1.76
N GLY A 42 -2.18 -7.31 -1.19
CA GLY A 42 -2.48 -7.31 0.24
C GLY A 42 -1.27 -7.77 1.05
N ALA A 43 -0.99 -7.14 2.19
CA ALA A 43 0.23 -7.41 2.94
C ALA A 43 -0.01 -7.58 4.45
N LEU A 44 0.73 -8.51 5.05
CA LEU A 44 0.89 -8.64 6.49
C LEU A 44 2.33 -8.24 6.83
N ILE A 45 2.49 -7.11 7.51
CA ILE A 45 3.78 -6.56 7.93
C ILE A 45 3.83 -6.46 9.44
N CYS A 46 4.97 -6.80 10.03
CA CYS A 46 5.19 -6.76 11.46
C CYS A 46 6.65 -6.39 11.79
N THR A 47 6.88 -6.03 13.06
CA THR A 47 8.22 -5.84 13.60
C THR A 47 8.56 -6.96 14.58
N GLY A 48 9.42 -7.90 14.18
CA GLY A 48 9.78 -9.05 14.99
C GLY A 48 8.69 -10.12 15.03
N ASP A 49 7.76 -10.03 15.98
CA ASP A 49 6.75 -11.08 16.19
C ASP A 49 5.45 -10.76 15.41
N PRO A 50 5.06 -11.60 14.42
CA PRO A 50 3.84 -11.41 13.64
C PRO A 50 2.57 -11.61 14.46
N ARG A 51 2.65 -12.02 15.73
CA ARG A 51 1.51 -12.02 16.65
C ARG A 51 1.40 -10.72 17.42
N LEU A 52 2.49 -10.18 17.94
CA LEU A 52 2.46 -9.12 18.97
C LEU A 52 2.72 -7.72 18.40
N ASP A 53 3.31 -7.65 17.22
CA ASP A 53 3.83 -6.41 16.65
C ASP A 53 3.41 -6.25 15.18
N ARG A 54 2.16 -6.59 14.87
CA ARG A 54 1.58 -6.34 13.54
C ARG A 54 1.44 -4.85 13.28
N ILE A 55 1.77 -4.47 12.05
CA ILE A 55 1.55 -3.14 11.49
C ILE A 55 0.26 -3.15 10.67
N THR A 56 0.09 -4.10 9.75
CA THR A 56 -1.03 -4.09 8.80
C THR A 56 -2.09 -5.14 9.13
N GLN A 57 -3.36 -4.80 8.86
CA GLN A 57 -4.51 -5.64 9.14
C GLN A 57 -4.79 -6.62 7.99
N TYR A 58 -4.07 -7.75 7.98
CA TYR A 58 -4.34 -8.85 7.05
C TYR A 58 -5.21 -9.93 7.71
N ILE A 59 -6.48 -10.02 7.30
CA ILE A 59 -7.43 -11.04 7.78
C ILE A 59 -7.62 -12.11 6.70
N SER A 60 -6.99 -13.27 6.90
CA SER A 60 -6.99 -14.38 5.95
C SER A 60 -8.37 -15.02 5.74
N GLN A 61 -9.25 -14.96 6.74
CA GLN A 61 -10.56 -15.61 6.75
C GLN A 61 -11.62 -14.83 5.96
N LEU A 62 -11.38 -13.54 5.69
CA LEU A 62 -12.25 -12.76 4.82
C LEU A 62 -12.12 -13.26 3.37
N PRO A 63 -13.18 -13.14 2.55
CA PRO A 63 -13.14 -13.43 1.12
C PRO A 63 -11.87 -12.92 0.44
N ASP A 64 -11.38 -13.65 -0.57
CA ASP A 64 -10.16 -13.25 -1.29
C ASP A 64 -10.31 -11.94 -2.05
N SER A 65 -11.56 -11.55 -2.34
CA SER A 65 -11.95 -10.27 -2.93
C SER A 65 -11.85 -9.07 -1.99
N ASP A 66 -11.74 -9.31 -0.68
CA ASP A 66 -11.72 -8.23 0.30
C ASP A 66 -10.34 -7.59 0.39
N PHE A 67 -10.33 -6.32 0.83
CA PHE A 67 -9.10 -5.61 1.15
C PHE A 67 -8.34 -6.29 2.29
N LYS A 68 -7.02 -6.45 2.13
CA LYS A 68 -6.17 -7.13 3.10
C LYS A 68 -4.93 -6.28 3.40
N GLY A 69 -5.06 -5.39 4.40
CA GLY A 69 -3.95 -4.61 4.96
C GLY A 69 -3.55 -3.40 4.12
N GLU A 70 -3.27 -3.58 2.82
CA GLU A 70 -2.75 -2.50 1.96
C GLU A 70 -3.28 -2.60 0.52
N THR A 71 -3.43 -1.45 -0.13
CA THR A 71 -3.74 -1.36 -1.56
C THR A 71 -3.36 0.00 -2.14
N LEU A 72 -3.55 0.16 -3.44
CA LEU A 72 -3.45 1.42 -4.15
C LEU A 72 -4.73 1.61 -4.96
N TYR A 73 -5.41 2.74 -4.83
CA TYR A 73 -6.44 3.14 -5.77
C TYR A 73 -5.88 4.13 -6.77
N LEU A 74 -6.14 3.91 -8.05
CA LEU A 74 -5.91 4.89 -9.10
C LEU A 74 -7.24 5.52 -9.48
N ARG A 75 -7.27 6.85 -9.56
CA ARG A 75 -8.39 7.60 -10.11
C ARG A 75 -7.98 8.10 -11.47
N MET A 76 -8.56 7.54 -12.51
CA MET A 76 -8.39 8.00 -13.88
C MET A 76 -9.57 8.90 -14.23
N HIS A 77 -9.28 10.17 -14.51
CA HIS A 77 -10.28 11.13 -14.97
C HIS A 77 -10.25 11.17 -16.49
N SER A 78 -11.37 10.79 -17.11
CA SER A 78 -11.57 10.88 -18.56
C SER A 78 -12.82 11.71 -18.86
N GLY A 79 -13.04 12.05 -20.14
CA GLY A 79 -14.22 12.81 -20.57
C GLY A 79 -15.56 12.13 -20.21
N ASP A 80 -15.56 10.82 -19.98
CA ASP A 80 -16.74 10.00 -19.66
C ASP A 80 -17.00 9.85 -18.16
N GLY A 81 -16.14 10.42 -17.30
CA GLY A 81 -16.25 10.36 -15.85
C GLY A 81 -14.94 9.98 -15.18
N ARG A 82 -15.04 9.40 -13.98
CA ARG A 82 -13.88 8.96 -13.21
C ARG A 82 -13.93 7.46 -12.98
N LEU A 83 -12.92 6.75 -13.42
CA LEU A 83 -12.72 5.34 -13.11
C LEU A 83 -11.84 5.23 -11.87
N ILE A 84 -12.28 4.44 -10.89
CA ILE A 84 -11.52 4.14 -9.67
C ILE A 84 -11.25 2.63 -9.64
N PHE A 85 -9.99 2.25 -9.63
CA PHE A 85 -9.59 0.85 -9.63
C PHE A 85 -8.29 0.63 -8.84
N SER A 86 -8.04 -0.62 -8.43
CA SER A 86 -6.75 -1.04 -7.89
C SER A 86 -5.90 -1.72 -8.97
N PRO A 87 -4.61 -1.38 -9.11
CA PRO A 87 -3.70 -2.07 -10.01
C PRO A 87 -3.33 -3.47 -9.49
N PHE A 88 -3.84 -3.87 -8.32
CA PHE A 88 -3.66 -5.21 -7.79
C PHE A 88 -4.88 -6.12 -7.98
N PHE A 89 -5.86 -5.70 -8.78
CA PHE A 89 -7.20 -6.30 -8.91
C PHE A 89 -8.07 -6.15 -7.66
N VAL A 90 -7.57 -6.54 -6.48
CA VAL A 90 -8.25 -6.33 -5.19
C VAL A 90 -7.93 -4.93 -4.63
N PRO A 91 -8.89 -4.21 -4.04
CA PRO A 91 -10.26 -4.66 -3.72
C PRO A 91 -11.32 -4.31 -4.77
N THR A 92 -11.01 -3.57 -5.83
CA THR A 92 -12.05 -3.04 -6.74
C THR A 92 -12.62 -4.09 -7.68
N LEU A 93 -11.93 -5.22 -7.87
CA LEU A 93 -12.30 -6.32 -8.77
C LEU A 93 -12.53 -5.87 -10.21
N THR A 94 -11.89 -4.76 -10.60
CA THR A 94 -12.02 -4.17 -11.93
C THR A 94 -11.42 -5.16 -12.94
N PRO A 95 -12.15 -5.51 -14.02
CA PRO A 95 -11.58 -6.27 -15.12
C PRO A 95 -10.32 -5.58 -15.65
N MET A 96 -9.28 -6.38 -15.92
CA MET A 96 -7.98 -5.87 -16.36
C MET A 96 -7.71 -6.36 -17.79
N ASP A 97 -7.16 -5.47 -18.61
CA ASP A 97 -6.68 -5.81 -19.95
C ASP A 97 -5.47 -6.74 -19.88
N HIS A 98 -4.66 -6.54 -18.84
CA HIS A 98 -3.50 -7.36 -18.53
C HIS A 98 -3.29 -7.45 -17.02
N PHE A 99 -2.94 -8.64 -16.53
CA PHE A 99 -2.50 -8.85 -15.17
C PHE A 99 -1.30 -9.78 -15.15
N GLU A 100 -0.23 -9.33 -14.52
CA GLU A 100 0.94 -10.14 -14.23
C GLU A 100 1.48 -9.81 -12.83
N CYS A 101 1.74 -10.83 -12.03
CA CYS A 101 2.44 -10.73 -10.75
C CYS A 101 3.66 -11.66 -10.77
N SER A 102 4.84 -11.06 -10.90
CA SER A 102 6.14 -11.73 -10.83
C SER A 102 6.60 -11.82 -9.38
N VAL A 103 6.69 -13.03 -8.85
CA VAL A 103 7.14 -13.33 -7.49
C VAL A 103 8.63 -13.67 -7.52
N GLY A 104 9.46 -12.73 -7.03
CA GLY A 104 10.91 -12.87 -6.95
C GLY A 104 11.43 -13.14 -5.53
N GLN A 105 12.75 -13.11 -5.36
CA GLN A 105 13.39 -13.35 -4.07
C GLN A 105 13.40 -12.07 -3.22
N GLY A 106 12.49 -11.99 -2.25
CA GLY A 106 12.38 -10.83 -1.36
C GLY A 106 11.67 -9.61 -1.96
N TYR A 107 11.07 -9.76 -3.14
CA TYR A 107 10.23 -8.75 -3.77
C TYR A 107 9.12 -9.40 -4.62
N SER A 108 8.03 -8.67 -4.82
CA SER A 108 7.01 -9.01 -5.81
C SER A 108 6.79 -7.81 -6.74
N ARG A 109 6.58 -8.07 -8.03
CA ARG A 109 6.35 -7.04 -9.05
C ARG A 109 5.04 -7.30 -9.78
N TRP A 110 4.20 -6.29 -9.87
CA TRP A 110 2.98 -6.30 -10.66
C TRP A 110 3.20 -5.50 -11.93
N ARG A 111 2.64 -6.00 -13.03
CA ARG A 111 2.41 -5.24 -14.25
C ARG A 111 0.96 -5.45 -14.65
N THR A 112 0.17 -4.39 -14.62
CA THR A 112 -1.26 -4.46 -14.92
C THR A 112 -1.67 -3.37 -15.87
N GLU A 113 -2.72 -3.62 -16.66
CA GLU A 113 -3.30 -2.65 -17.57
C GLU A 113 -4.80 -2.58 -17.38
N VAL A 114 -5.34 -1.37 -17.29
CA VAL A 114 -6.78 -1.10 -17.24
C VAL A 114 -7.05 0.15 -18.08
N GLU A 115 -7.90 0.02 -19.10
CA GLU A 115 -8.37 1.13 -19.95
C GLU A 115 -7.20 1.94 -20.57
N GLY A 116 -6.12 1.24 -20.94
CA GLY A 116 -4.91 1.82 -21.52
C GLY A 116 -3.97 2.49 -20.52
N LEU A 117 -4.19 2.36 -19.21
CA LEU A 117 -3.25 2.79 -18.17
C LEU A 117 -2.44 1.59 -17.67
N CYS A 118 -1.14 1.59 -17.93
CA CYS A 118 -0.21 0.55 -17.44
C CYS A 118 0.33 0.97 -16.07
N CYS A 119 0.15 0.12 -15.07
CA CYS A 119 0.72 0.30 -13.74
C CYS A 119 1.71 -0.82 -13.43
N GLU A 120 2.93 -0.42 -13.08
CA GLU A 120 3.98 -1.30 -12.58
C GLU A 120 4.21 -0.99 -11.11
N VAL A 121 4.09 -2.00 -10.25
CA VAL A 121 4.32 -1.84 -8.81
C VAL A 121 5.35 -2.86 -8.35
N THR A 122 6.39 -2.44 -7.64
CA THR A 122 7.34 -3.35 -7.00
C THR A 122 7.30 -3.16 -5.49
N VAL A 123 7.04 -4.24 -4.77
CA VAL A 123 6.95 -4.26 -3.30
C VAL A 123 8.11 -5.06 -2.72
N PHE A 124 8.87 -4.44 -1.83
CA PHE A 124 9.99 -5.08 -1.16
C PHE A 124 10.37 -4.36 0.14
N ILE A 125 11.23 -5.00 0.93
CA ILE A 125 11.87 -4.40 2.10
C ILE A 125 13.38 -4.48 1.89
N PRO A 126 14.12 -3.35 1.95
CA PRO A 126 15.56 -3.35 1.78
C PRO A 126 16.23 -4.04 2.97
N LEU A 127 17.38 -4.68 2.71
CA LEU A 127 18.09 -5.48 3.73
C LEU A 127 18.60 -4.68 4.93
N ASP A 128 18.81 -3.37 4.76
CA ASP A 128 19.47 -2.50 5.74
C ASP A 128 18.51 -1.51 6.43
N ALA A 129 17.20 -1.57 6.15
CA ALA A 129 16.24 -0.66 6.77
C ALA A 129 14.86 -1.29 7.01
N PRO A 130 14.23 -1.04 8.17
CA PRO A 130 12.90 -1.53 8.51
C PRO A 130 11.80 -0.68 7.85
N VAL A 131 11.71 -0.75 6.52
CA VAL A 131 10.73 0.00 5.72
C VAL A 131 10.23 -0.86 4.56
N GLU A 132 8.92 -1.04 4.45
CA GLU A 132 8.31 -1.52 3.22
C GLU A 132 8.28 -0.38 2.20
N ILE A 133 8.75 -0.68 1.00
CA ILE A 133 8.74 0.20 -0.14
C ILE A 133 7.77 -0.40 -1.15
N ARG A 134 6.79 0.40 -1.56
CA ARG A 134 6.03 0.14 -2.79
C ARG A 134 6.42 1.19 -3.82
N ASP A 135 7.19 0.78 -4.80
CA ASP A 135 7.62 1.63 -5.92
C ASP A 135 6.62 1.49 -7.07
N VAL A 136 6.03 2.60 -7.49
CA VAL A 136 4.89 2.64 -8.39
C VAL A 136 5.25 3.48 -9.61
N SER A 137 5.16 2.89 -10.79
CA SER A 137 5.21 3.59 -12.06
C SER A 137 3.88 3.45 -12.80
N ILE A 138 3.43 4.54 -13.39
CA ILE A 138 2.18 4.60 -14.15
C ILE A 138 2.50 5.21 -15.51
N THR A 139 2.12 4.52 -16.58
CA THR A 139 2.36 4.91 -17.96
C THR A 139 1.05 4.99 -18.71
N ASN A 140 0.83 6.10 -19.41
CA ASN A 140 -0.34 6.25 -20.28
C ASN A 140 -0.07 5.60 -21.64
N LEU A 141 -0.75 4.50 -21.94
CA LEU A 141 -0.66 3.80 -23.23
C LEU A 141 -1.75 4.24 -24.22
N ARG A 142 -2.61 5.18 -23.84
CA ARG A 142 -3.66 5.74 -24.70
C ARG A 142 -3.07 6.77 -25.66
N ASP A 143 -3.87 7.15 -26.66
CA ASP A 143 -3.56 8.19 -27.63
C ASP A 143 -4.03 9.60 -27.19
N ASP A 144 -4.76 9.69 -26.08
CA ASP A 144 -5.17 10.92 -25.41
C ASP A 144 -4.51 11.12 -24.04
N THR A 145 -4.40 12.38 -23.60
CA THR A 145 -3.91 12.71 -22.26
C THR A 145 -4.94 12.29 -21.21
N VAL A 146 -4.48 11.63 -20.15
CA VAL A 146 -5.31 11.26 -18.99
C VAL A 146 -4.87 12.01 -17.74
N GLU A 147 -5.80 12.38 -16.88
CA GLU A 147 -5.47 12.89 -15.55
C GLU A 147 -5.56 11.76 -14.54
N VAL A 148 -4.51 11.58 -13.73
CA VAL A 148 -4.41 10.47 -12.78
C VAL A 148 -4.12 10.98 -11.37
N ASP A 149 -4.86 10.44 -10.41
CA ASP A 149 -4.50 10.50 -9.00
C ASP A 149 -4.18 9.10 -8.47
N ALA A 150 -3.27 9.03 -7.50
CA ALA A 150 -2.97 7.81 -6.75
C ALA A 150 -3.38 7.98 -5.29
N VAL A 151 -4.07 6.98 -4.74
CA VAL A 151 -4.46 6.92 -3.34
C VAL A 151 -3.98 5.61 -2.73
N PRO A 152 -2.71 5.53 -2.31
CA PRO A 152 -2.25 4.39 -1.54
C PRO A 152 -2.87 4.39 -0.14
N VAL A 153 -3.26 3.21 0.33
CA VAL A 153 -3.98 3.04 1.59
C VAL A 153 -3.44 1.86 2.38
N VAL A 154 -3.24 2.10 3.67
CA VAL A 154 -2.87 1.08 4.68
C VAL A 154 -3.97 1.04 5.75
N GLU A 155 -4.48 -0.14 6.09
CA GLU A 155 -5.25 -0.36 7.31
C GLU A 155 -4.35 -0.96 8.37
N TYR A 156 -4.23 -0.26 9.50
CA TYR A 156 -3.37 -0.70 10.58
C TYR A 156 -4.06 -1.79 11.40
N ALA A 157 -3.28 -2.79 11.81
CA ALA A 157 -3.70 -3.75 12.82
C ALA A 157 -3.61 -3.13 14.23
N TYR A 158 -4.38 -3.72 15.15
CA TYR A 158 -3.99 -3.69 16.56
C TYR A 158 -2.74 -4.59 16.74
N PRO A 159 -1.76 -4.21 17.58
CA PRO A 159 -0.48 -4.92 17.65
C PRO A 159 -0.63 -6.42 17.93
N ASP A 160 -1.52 -6.80 18.85
CA ASP A 160 -1.85 -8.20 19.12
C ASP A 160 -2.87 -8.74 18.12
N GLY A 161 -2.39 -9.56 17.18
CA GLY A 161 -3.20 -10.17 16.14
C GLY A 161 -4.27 -11.14 16.65
N LEU A 162 -4.22 -11.59 17.91
CA LEU A 162 -5.31 -12.38 18.49
C LEU A 162 -6.53 -11.54 18.85
N GLN A 163 -6.41 -10.21 18.98
CA GLN A 163 -7.56 -9.35 19.28
C GLN A 163 -8.66 -9.44 18.22
N PHE A 164 -8.32 -9.82 16.97
CA PHE A 164 -9.30 -10.08 15.92
C PHE A 164 -10.07 -11.40 16.11
N HIS A 165 -9.53 -12.34 16.88
CA HIS A 165 -10.10 -13.67 17.06
C HIS A 165 -10.78 -13.86 18.41
N THR A 166 -10.57 -12.94 19.35
CA THR A 166 -11.14 -12.99 20.70
C THR A 166 -11.74 -11.64 21.08
N ALA A 167 -13.05 -11.58 21.30
CA ALA A 167 -13.74 -10.39 21.81
C ALA A 167 -13.47 -10.10 23.30
N ASP A 168 -12.51 -10.81 23.90
CA ASP A 168 -12.27 -10.85 25.35
C ASP A 168 -11.45 -9.66 25.86
N HIS A 169 -10.90 -8.83 24.97
CA HIS A 169 -10.06 -7.68 25.32
C HIS A 169 -10.54 -6.40 24.63
N SER A 170 -10.68 -5.32 25.40
CA SER A 170 -10.88 -3.99 24.84
C SER A 170 -9.62 -3.63 24.04
N PRO A 171 -9.73 -3.32 22.73
CA PRO A 171 -8.57 -3.02 21.90
C PRO A 171 -7.80 -1.85 22.51
N LEU A 172 -6.46 -1.94 22.45
CA LEU A 172 -5.61 -0.83 22.86
C LEU A 172 -6.00 0.39 22.01
N PRO A 173 -6.52 1.48 22.61
CA PRO A 173 -6.95 2.63 21.82
C PRO A 173 -5.76 3.18 21.04
N MET A 174 -5.88 3.17 19.71
CA MET A 174 -4.89 3.74 18.80
C MET A 174 -5.31 5.17 18.42
N GLN A 175 -4.37 5.97 17.96
CA GLN A 175 -4.62 7.30 17.42
C GLN A 175 -3.69 7.54 16.23
N SER A 176 -4.11 8.42 15.35
CA SER A 176 -3.33 8.85 14.19
C SER A 176 -3.08 10.34 14.26
N SER A 177 -1.92 10.76 13.76
CA SER A 177 -1.59 12.16 13.57
C SER A 177 -0.90 12.40 12.23
N ALA A 178 -1.13 13.56 11.64
CA ALA A 178 -0.43 13.99 10.43
C ALA A 178 0.62 15.04 10.81
N GLN A 179 1.86 14.81 10.41
CA GLN A 179 2.97 15.74 10.63
C GLN A 179 3.68 16.04 9.32
N THR A 180 4.37 17.17 9.26
CA THR A 180 5.14 17.56 8.07
C THR A 180 6.62 17.27 8.26
N LEU A 181 7.23 16.60 7.28
CA LEU A 181 8.66 16.36 7.20
C LEU A 181 9.17 16.75 5.81
N ASP A 182 10.02 17.77 5.74
CA ASP A 182 10.63 18.25 4.49
C ASP A 182 9.61 18.50 3.36
N GLY A 183 8.46 19.10 3.73
CA GLY A 183 7.37 19.42 2.80
C GLY A 183 6.41 18.27 2.49
N ARG A 184 6.62 17.08 3.06
CA ARG A 184 5.74 15.90 2.89
C ARG A 184 4.88 15.66 4.12
N THR A 185 3.68 15.12 3.94
CA THR A 185 2.87 14.60 5.05
C THR A 185 3.39 13.22 5.43
N VAL A 186 3.61 13.02 6.71
CA VAL A 186 3.88 11.72 7.33
C VAL A 186 2.71 11.43 8.27
N LEU A 187 1.98 10.36 7.97
CA LEU A 187 0.91 9.86 8.81
C LEU A 187 1.51 8.93 9.85
N LEU A 188 1.30 9.24 11.13
CA LEU A 188 1.82 8.49 12.26
C LEU A 188 0.66 7.82 12.98
N GLN A 189 0.82 6.54 13.30
CA GLN A 189 -0.13 5.79 14.13
C GLN A 189 0.58 5.31 15.40
N SER A 190 -0.07 5.49 16.55
CA SER A 190 0.48 5.14 17.86
C SER A 190 -0.61 4.83 18.89
N PRO A 191 -0.28 4.17 20.01
CA PRO A 191 -1.24 3.99 21.11
C PRO A 191 -1.59 5.32 21.80
N ALA A 192 -2.89 5.60 21.97
CA ALA A 192 -3.41 6.84 22.53
C ALA A 192 -3.03 7.11 24.00
N THR A 193 -2.60 6.07 24.73
CA THR A 193 -2.21 6.17 26.14
C THR A 193 -0.70 6.27 26.35
N SER A 194 0.10 6.20 25.28
CA SER A 194 1.55 6.19 25.40
C SER A 194 2.18 7.45 24.84
N ARG A 195 3.04 8.08 25.65
CA ARG A 195 3.87 9.22 25.23
C ARG A 195 5.20 8.80 24.56
N GLU A 196 5.56 7.52 24.62
CA GLU A 196 6.92 7.01 24.34
C GLU A 196 6.91 5.64 23.63
N ARG A 197 5.89 5.35 22.81
CA ARG A 197 5.84 4.09 22.06
C ARG A 197 6.21 4.31 20.60
N PRO A 198 6.81 3.29 19.96
CA PRO A 198 7.14 3.36 18.56
C PRO A 198 5.90 3.68 17.72
N VAL A 199 6.09 4.57 16.77
CA VAL A 199 5.11 5.00 15.80
C VAL A 199 5.23 4.15 14.54
N ASN A 200 4.10 3.70 14.02
CA ASN A 200 4.03 3.30 12.63
C ASN A 200 3.94 4.58 11.80
N TYR A 201 4.72 4.68 10.72
CA TYR A 201 4.69 5.83 9.83
C TYR A 201 4.37 5.40 8.41
N PHE A 202 3.60 6.25 7.72
CA PHE A 202 3.30 6.10 6.30
C PHE A 202 3.46 7.43 5.57
N THR A 203 4.20 7.41 4.47
CA THR A 203 4.43 8.61 3.63
C THR A 203 4.70 8.21 2.18
N ALA A 204 4.79 9.20 1.30
CA ALA A 204 5.15 9.03 -0.11
C ALA A 204 6.38 9.86 -0.48
N SER A 205 7.11 9.46 -1.52
CA SER A 205 8.28 10.19 -2.02
C SER A 205 7.93 11.56 -2.62
N VAL A 206 6.67 11.71 -3.05
CA VAL A 206 6.06 12.93 -3.58
C VAL A 206 5.09 13.56 -2.56
N THR A 207 4.74 14.83 -2.78
CA THR A 207 3.75 15.53 -1.94
C THR A 207 2.33 15.03 -2.22
N ASN A 208 1.50 14.97 -1.18
CA ASN A 208 0.05 14.70 -1.27
C ASN A 208 -0.74 16.03 -1.21
N SER A 209 -1.97 16.03 -1.71
CA SER A 209 -2.91 17.15 -1.58
C SER A 209 -3.72 17.08 -0.30
N SER A 210 -4.14 15.87 0.09
CA SER A 210 -4.90 15.59 1.30
C SER A 210 -4.62 14.17 1.79
N PHE A 211 -5.12 13.86 2.99
CA PHE A 211 -4.95 12.56 3.62
C PHE A 211 -6.23 12.12 4.33
N GLU A 212 -6.27 10.85 4.73
CA GLU A 212 -7.28 10.32 5.65
C GLU A 212 -6.65 9.32 6.60
N THR A 213 -7.06 9.34 7.86
CA THR A 213 -6.63 8.36 8.87
C THR A 213 -7.78 7.68 9.60
N ASP A 214 -9.02 8.17 9.42
CA ASP A 214 -10.24 7.57 9.95
C ASP A 214 -10.88 6.65 8.89
N ARG A 215 -10.90 5.34 9.15
CA ARG A 215 -11.53 4.35 8.26
C ARG A 215 -13.00 4.67 7.98
N ARG A 216 -13.72 5.13 9.00
CA ARG A 216 -15.15 5.45 8.90
C ARG A 216 -15.38 6.59 7.91
N ALA A 217 -14.51 7.60 7.93
CA ALA A 217 -14.56 8.73 7.00
C ALA A 217 -14.17 8.29 5.58
N PHE A 218 -13.12 7.49 5.43
CA PHE A 218 -12.64 7.01 4.13
C PHE A 218 -13.66 6.13 3.39
N LEU A 219 -14.23 5.14 4.09
CA LEU A 219 -15.30 4.31 3.54
C LEU A 219 -16.57 5.13 3.31
N GLY A 220 -16.80 6.13 4.15
CA GLY A 220 -17.96 7.01 4.13
C GLY A 220 -19.22 6.35 4.68
N ALA A 221 -20.32 7.12 4.69
CA ALA A 221 -21.62 6.71 5.25
C ALA A 221 -21.51 6.14 6.68
N ASN A 222 -20.67 6.74 7.54
CA ASN A 222 -20.35 6.23 8.88
C ASN A 222 -19.75 4.81 8.89
N GLY A 223 -18.90 4.49 7.91
CA GLY A 223 -18.20 3.21 7.81
C GLY A 223 -18.99 2.10 7.14
N TYR A 224 -20.19 2.39 6.62
CA TYR A 224 -21.02 1.44 5.88
C TYR A 224 -20.71 1.39 4.37
N GLY A 225 -19.74 2.17 3.90
CA GLY A 225 -19.16 1.97 2.57
C GLY A 225 -18.31 0.70 2.48
N SER A 226 -17.73 0.43 1.30
CA SER A 226 -16.92 -0.76 1.06
C SER A 226 -15.52 -0.40 0.61
N TRP A 227 -14.57 -1.31 0.82
CA TRP A 227 -13.24 -1.19 0.22
C TRP A 227 -13.26 -1.32 -1.31
N GLN A 228 -14.30 -1.93 -1.90
CA GLN A 228 -14.43 -1.99 -3.36
C GLN A 228 -14.71 -0.60 -3.94
N HIS A 229 -15.51 0.21 -3.24
CA HIS A 229 -15.87 1.58 -3.64
C HIS A 229 -15.94 2.51 -2.41
N PRO A 230 -14.80 2.95 -1.84
CA PRO A 230 -14.79 3.88 -0.72
C PRO A 230 -15.36 5.24 -1.15
N LEU A 231 -16.36 5.75 -0.42
CA LEU A 231 -17.08 6.95 -0.84
C LEU A 231 -16.20 8.21 -0.82
N ALA A 232 -15.18 8.28 0.03
CA ALA A 232 -14.26 9.42 0.04
C ALA A 232 -13.44 9.55 -1.26
N LEU A 233 -13.29 8.48 -2.03
CA LEU A 233 -12.62 8.55 -3.33
C LEU A 233 -13.49 9.26 -4.38
N GLU A 234 -14.79 9.43 -4.11
CA GLU A 234 -15.68 10.19 -4.97
C GLU A 234 -15.48 11.70 -4.85
N ASP A 235 -14.94 12.16 -3.72
CA ASP A 235 -14.69 13.58 -3.49
C ASP A 235 -13.42 14.05 -4.21
N ALA A 236 -13.28 15.37 -4.42
CA ALA A 236 -12.07 15.91 -5.03
C ALA A 236 -10.84 15.69 -4.11
N GLU A 237 -11.02 15.87 -2.81
CA GLU A 237 -10.00 15.73 -1.76
C GLU A 237 -10.50 14.79 -0.68
N LEU A 238 -9.55 14.18 0.06
CA LEU A 238 -9.84 13.47 1.31
C LEU A 238 -10.11 14.45 2.46
N GLY A 239 -10.70 13.94 3.54
CA GLY A 239 -11.22 14.75 4.65
C GLY A 239 -10.17 15.34 5.60
N ASN A 240 -8.90 14.93 5.52
CA ASN A 240 -7.83 15.33 6.44
C ASN A 240 -8.13 15.05 7.92
N HIS A 241 -8.95 14.04 8.22
CA HIS A 241 -9.25 13.69 9.60
C HIS A 241 -8.05 12.99 10.26
N GLN A 242 -7.88 13.26 11.55
CA GLN A 242 -6.94 12.59 12.42
C GLN A 242 -7.72 11.70 13.38
N MET A 243 -7.64 10.39 13.18
CA MET A 243 -8.42 9.41 13.91
C MET A 243 -8.01 9.39 15.40
N LEU A 244 -9.02 9.38 16.26
CA LEU A 244 -8.87 9.26 17.70
C LEU A 244 -9.65 8.04 18.21
N ARG A 245 -8.94 7.00 18.66
CA ARG A 245 -9.49 5.85 19.41
C ARG A 245 -10.50 4.98 18.65
N GLU A 246 -10.31 4.81 17.34
CA GLU A 246 -11.07 3.92 16.47
C GLU A 246 -10.12 3.18 15.50
N ASP A 247 -10.67 2.63 14.41
CA ASP A 247 -9.92 1.88 13.40
C ASP A 247 -9.10 2.83 12.51
N ALA A 248 -7.78 2.66 12.58
CA ALA A 248 -6.81 3.52 11.96
C ALA A 248 -6.48 3.07 10.54
N ILE A 249 -6.50 4.03 9.61
CA ILE A 249 -5.88 3.86 8.30
C ILE A 249 -4.78 4.91 8.10
N ALA A 250 -4.04 4.77 7.01
CA ALA A 250 -3.24 5.83 6.42
C ALA A 250 -3.50 5.87 4.92
N ALA A 251 -4.16 6.91 4.45
CA ALA A 251 -4.41 7.18 3.04
C ALA A 251 -3.85 8.54 2.65
N LEU A 252 -3.21 8.62 1.49
CA LEU A 252 -2.66 9.87 0.93
C LEU A 252 -3.24 10.08 -0.46
N LEU A 253 -3.78 11.25 -0.77
CA LEU A 253 -4.15 11.59 -2.14
C LEU A 253 -2.97 12.27 -2.85
N LEU A 254 -2.40 11.56 -3.82
CA LEU A 254 -1.29 12.03 -4.65
C LEU A 254 -1.85 12.50 -6.00
N ARG A 255 -1.78 13.80 -6.26
CA ARG A 255 -2.16 14.39 -7.55
C ARG A 255 -1.00 14.21 -8.52
N LEU A 256 -1.08 13.21 -9.40
CA LEU A 256 -0.02 12.96 -10.39
C LEU A 256 -0.17 13.88 -11.60
N GLY A 257 -1.38 14.37 -11.83
CA GLY A 257 -1.69 15.38 -12.85
C GLY A 257 -1.96 14.78 -14.22
N ALA A 258 -1.86 15.62 -15.25
CA ALA A 258 -2.05 15.22 -16.64
C ALA A 258 -0.84 14.43 -17.15
N LEU A 259 -1.11 13.22 -17.65
CA LEU A 259 -0.15 12.29 -18.22
C LEU A 259 -0.38 12.18 -19.73
N PRO A 260 0.45 12.83 -20.57
CA PRO A 260 0.34 12.73 -22.03
C PRO A 260 0.52 11.30 -22.56
N PRO A 261 0.11 11.03 -23.81
CA PRO A 261 0.34 9.74 -24.47
C PRO A 261 1.81 9.30 -24.40
N GLY A 262 2.05 8.09 -23.91
CA GLY A 262 3.38 7.48 -23.79
C GLY A 262 4.23 7.98 -22.63
N GLU A 263 3.77 8.97 -21.86
CA GLU A 263 4.50 9.47 -20.70
C GLU A 263 4.27 8.61 -19.46
N SER A 264 5.26 8.65 -18.56
CA SER A 264 5.25 7.91 -17.30
C SER A 264 5.47 8.83 -16.11
N THR A 265 4.83 8.50 -14.99
CA THR A 265 5.10 9.09 -13.67
C THR A 265 5.50 8.00 -12.69
N ARG A 266 6.30 8.35 -11.67
CA ARG A 266 6.82 7.39 -10.68
C ARG A 266 6.85 8.01 -9.29
N PHE A 267 6.39 7.25 -8.31
CA PHE A 267 6.49 7.60 -6.89
C PHE A 267 6.70 6.33 -6.06
N ALA A 268 7.02 6.49 -4.78
CA ALA A 268 7.13 5.38 -3.86
C ALA A 268 6.38 5.68 -2.56
N THR A 269 5.80 4.67 -1.93
CA THR A 269 5.27 4.75 -0.58
C THR A 269 6.18 4.03 0.40
N LEU A 270 6.31 4.60 1.60
CA LEU A 270 7.17 4.11 2.66
C LEU A 270 6.30 3.80 3.88
N LEU A 271 6.24 2.53 4.27
CA LEU A 271 5.59 2.06 5.50
C LEU A 271 6.66 1.51 6.43
N GLY A 272 6.78 2.04 7.64
CA GLY A 272 7.75 1.55 8.59
C GLY A 272 7.37 1.83 10.03
N ARG A 273 8.27 1.44 10.94
CA ARG A 273 8.12 1.69 12.37
C ARG A 273 9.40 2.27 12.94
N ALA A 274 9.26 3.29 13.77
CA ALA A 274 10.37 3.97 14.44
C ALA A 274 9.97 4.36 15.86
N ALA A 275 10.90 4.77 16.71
CA ALA A 275 10.55 5.26 18.04
C ALA A 275 9.71 6.56 17.96
N ASP A 276 10.10 7.46 17.06
CA ASP A 276 9.32 8.66 16.69
C ASP A 276 9.62 9.10 15.24
N LEU A 277 9.02 10.23 14.83
CA LEU A 277 9.24 10.80 13.49
C LEU A 277 10.69 11.24 13.25
N GLN A 278 11.39 11.67 14.29
CA GLN A 278 12.78 12.14 14.16
C GLN A 278 13.72 10.96 13.91
N ASP A 279 13.45 9.81 14.52
CA ASP A 279 14.16 8.55 14.21
C ASP A 279 13.78 7.97 12.84
N ALA A 280 12.54 8.20 12.36
CA ALA A 280 12.13 7.80 11.01
C ALA A 280 12.76 8.68 9.90
N ARG A 281 13.10 9.93 10.21
CA ARG A 281 13.57 10.94 9.24
C ARG A 281 14.69 10.44 8.32
N PRO A 282 15.80 9.83 8.80
CA PRO A 282 16.88 9.41 7.93
C PRO A 282 16.45 8.36 6.91
N ILE A 283 15.58 7.43 7.31
CA ILE A 283 15.04 6.39 6.42
C ILE A 283 14.12 7.03 5.38
N ILE A 284 13.19 7.89 5.81
CA ILE A 284 12.27 8.60 4.92
C ILE A 284 13.04 9.43 3.89
N GLN A 285 14.01 10.24 4.33
CA GLN A 285 14.83 11.06 3.42
C GLN A 285 15.64 10.21 2.43
N ARG A 286 16.21 9.09 2.90
CA ARG A 286 17.00 8.19 2.06
C ARG A 286 16.15 7.53 0.98
N TYR A 287 15.04 6.91 1.37
CA TYR A 287 14.18 6.11 0.48
C TYR A 287 13.09 6.91 -0.22
N SER A 288 12.99 8.24 0.01
CA SER A 288 12.22 9.13 -0.87
C SER A 288 12.92 9.42 -2.21
N ARG A 289 14.16 8.95 -2.38
CA ARG A 289 14.96 9.11 -3.61
C ARG A 289 14.86 7.85 -4.45
N LEU A 290 14.28 7.96 -5.64
CA LEU A 290 13.98 6.82 -6.51
C LEU A 290 15.25 6.06 -6.94
N GLU A 291 16.37 6.76 -7.14
CA GLU A 291 17.65 6.15 -7.47
C GLU A 291 18.21 5.27 -6.34
N VAL A 292 17.84 5.56 -5.08
CA VAL A 292 18.22 4.73 -3.92
C VAL A 292 17.35 3.49 -3.84
N ILE A 293 16.07 3.59 -4.20
CA ILE A 293 15.15 2.46 -4.32
C ILE A 293 15.66 1.49 -5.39
N ASP A 294 16.05 2.01 -6.56
CA ASP A 294 16.63 1.21 -7.65
C ASP A 294 17.88 0.44 -7.18
N ALA A 295 18.80 1.13 -6.50
CA ALA A 295 20.01 0.52 -5.96
C ALA A 295 19.70 -0.54 -4.89
N ALA A 296 18.68 -0.31 -4.05
CA ALA A 296 18.28 -1.26 -3.01
C ALA A 296 17.61 -2.52 -3.59
N LEU A 297 16.76 -2.37 -4.61
CA LEU A 297 16.14 -3.48 -5.32
C LEU A 297 17.20 -4.35 -6.03
N ILE A 298 18.16 -3.72 -6.71
CA ILE A 298 19.31 -4.44 -7.30
C ILE A 298 20.12 -5.18 -6.22
N GLY A 299 20.22 -4.59 -5.02
CA GLY A 299 20.88 -5.20 -3.87
C GLY A 299 20.21 -6.48 -3.36
N LEU A 300 18.87 -6.57 -3.44
CA LEU A 300 18.11 -7.77 -3.06
C LEU A 300 18.32 -8.96 -4.00
N ALA A 301 18.51 -8.68 -5.30
CA ALA A 301 18.71 -9.70 -6.30
C ALA A 301 20.08 -10.41 -6.23
N ARG A 302 21.00 -9.93 -5.37
CA ARG A 302 22.34 -10.51 -5.20
C ARG A 302 22.32 -11.56 -4.08
N PRO A 303 22.77 -12.80 -4.36
CA PRO A 303 22.85 -13.87 -3.36
C PRO A 303 23.90 -13.62 -2.27
#